data_AF-A0A7W1MT92-F1
#
_entry.id   AF-A0A7W1MT92-F1
#
_cell.length_a   1.000
_cell.length_b   1.000
_cell.length_c   1.000
_cell.angle_alpha   90.00
_cell.angle_beta   90.00
_cell.angle_gamma   90.00
#
_symmetry.space_group_name_H-M   'P 1'
#
loop_
_entity.id
_entity.type
_entity.pdbx_description
1 polymer ?
#
loop_
_entity_poly.entity_id
_entity_poly.type
_entity_poly.pdbx_seq_one_letter_code
_entity_poly.pdbx_strand_id
1 'polypeptide(L)'
;MRPLIPPATRTNTRTDDFAPTPNPTPSAAAITTQPSDNAVTEGGTATFSVTATGTAPLSYQWAKNGATVAGATSASYTTPATTTVDNGALFAVTVSNSVSSVISRSASLTVNPLIQGTLEQYGTSSTGVALRWNAFAPPGGGQHPAVLVLHPGGYRTGNAGPDSVSLDLAAAGYLALSTEYRLAPPHTPMNAPNHLAPSQDTVVPADEGHYPEQTTDVQMAIRAARRDPRCDGRVYGVGGSAGASHALYVTATGTPGDYQFDLVVFLSGVYDLADVAWLTDPCVPGEGCPPKSSQII
;
A
#
# COMPACT_ATOMS: atom_id res chain seq x y z
N MET A 1 -1.93 -116.64 0.99
CA MET A 1 -1.08 -115.50 0.61
C MET A 1 -1.88 -114.23 0.76
N ARG A 2 -1.49 -113.36 1.69
CA ARG A 2 -2.06 -112.03 1.93
C ARG A 2 -0.85 -111.09 2.07
N PRO A 3 -0.67 -110.06 1.24
CA PRO A 3 0.48 -109.18 1.36
C PRO A 3 0.35 -108.25 2.57
N LEU A 4 1.44 -108.09 3.32
CA LEU A 4 1.62 -107.09 4.37
C LEU A 4 1.72 -105.69 3.73
N ILE A 5 0.92 -104.73 4.22
CA ILE A 5 0.98 -103.31 3.83
C ILE A 5 2.06 -102.62 4.70
N PRO A 6 3.05 -101.93 4.12
CA PRO A 6 4.02 -101.15 4.91
C PRO A 6 3.40 -99.85 5.47
N PRO A 7 3.93 -99.29 6.57
CA PRO A 7 3.33 -98.16 7.26
C PRO A 7 3.46 -96.85 6.44
N ALA A 8 2.43 -96.02 6.50
CA ALA A 8 2.43 -94.70 5.89
C ALA A 8 3.42 -93.76 6.61
N THR A 9 4.42 -93.28 5.88
CA THR A 9 5.29 -92.18 6.32
C THR A 9 4.47 -90.88 6.31
N ARG A 10 4.16 -90.34 7.49
CA ARG A 10 3.70 -88.96 7.62
C ARG A 10 4.87 -88.03 7.28
N THR A 11 4.89 -87.46 6.08
CA THR A 11 5.67 -86.26 5.80
C THR A 11 5.02 -85.10 6.55
N ASN A 12 5.64 -84.71 7.66
CA ASN A 12 5.32 -83.49 8.36
C ASN A 12 5.88 -82.32 7.53
N THR A 13 5.14 -81.86 6.51
CA THR A 13 5.46 -80.60 5.82
C THR A 13 5.07 -79.43 6.71
N ARG A 14 5.87 -79.18 7.75
CA ARG A 14 5.93 -77.85 8.36
C ARG A 14 6.87 -77.02 7.49
N THR A 15 6.33 -76.44 6.44
CA THR A 15 6.98 -75.39 5.64
C THR A 15 6.00 -74.24 5.48
N ASP A 16 5.59 -73.67 6.61
CA ASP A 16 5.29 -72.25 6.67
C ASP A 16 6.51 -71.56 7.27
N ASP A 17 7.66 -71.73 6.61
CA ASP A 17 8.83 -70.89 6.84
C ASP A 17 8.55 -69.58 6.10
N PHE A 18 7.67 -68.77 6.68
CA PHE A 18 7.58 -67.36 6.34
C PHE A 18 8.91 -66.72 6.76
N ALA A 19 9.92 -66.82 5.90
CA ALA A 19 11.08 -65.97 6.00
C ALA A 19 10.55 -64.52 6.04
N PRO A 20 10.80 -63.76 7.12
CA PRO A 20 10.36 -62.37 7.15
C PRO A 20 11.02 -61.67 5.96
N THR A 21 10.19 -61.05 5.10
CA THR A 21 10.71 -60.20 4.02
C THR A 21 11.72 -59.22 4.62
N PRO A 22 12.91 -59.04 4.03
CA PRO A 22 13.90 -58.12 4.57
C PRO A 22 13.27 -56.73 4.70
N ASN A 23 13.26 -56.20 5.92
CA ASN A 23 12.76 -54.87 6.20
C ASN A 23 13.55 -53.87 5.34
N PRO A 24 12.91 -52.97 4.58
CA PRO A 24 13.64 -52.01 3.74
C PRO A 24 14.64 -51.22 4.57
N THR A 25 15.86 -51.05 4.04
CA THR A 25 16.92 -50.29 4.71
C THR A 25 16.47 -48.83 4.92
N PRO A 26 16.63 -48.25 6.12
CA PRO A 26 16.28 -46.86 6.35
C PRO A 26 17.03 -45.90 5.40
N SER A 27 16.30 -45.00 4.76
CA SER A 27 16.84 -43.95 3.88
C SER A 27 17.01 -42.64 4.64
N ALA A 28 18.10 -41.92 4.33
CA ALA A 28 18.34 -40.56 4.79
C ALA A 28 17.22 -39.61 4.36
N ALA A 29 17.05 -38.52 5.13
CA ALA A 29 16.15 -37.43 4.82
C ALA A 29 16.76 -36.57 3.69
N ALA A 30 15.94 -36.22 2.71
CA ALA A 30 16.33 -35.36 1.59
C ALA A 30 15.23 -34.34 1.30
N ILE A 31 15.61 -33.08 1.10
CA ILE A 31 14.67 -32.01 0.71
C ILE A 31 14.61 -31.96 -0.82
N THR A 32 13.43 -32.24 -1.38
CA THR A 32 13.17 -32.25 -2.82
C THR A 32 12.58 -30.94 -3.33
N THR A 33 11.88 -30.20 -2.48
CA THR A 33 11.40 -28.84 -2.77
C THR A 33 11.81 -27.91 -1.65
N GLN A 34 12.60 -26.90 -2.00
CA GLN A 34 13.08 -25.89 -1.09
C GLN A 34 12.01 -24.80 -0.83
N PRO A 35 12.00 -24.15 0.35
CA PRO A 35 11.11 -23.01 0.59
C PRO A 35 11.45 -21.85 -0.35
N SER A 36 10.45 -21.11 -0.81
CA SER A 36 10.61 -19.94 -1.66
C SER A 36 10.48 -18.64 -0.88
N ASP A 37 11.13 -17.59 -1.38
CA ASP A 37 10.99 -16.23 -0.85
C ASP A 37 9.52 -15.79 -0.92
N ASN A 38 9.09 -14.98 0.04
CA ASN A 38 7.74 -14.43 0.10
C ASN A 38 7.79 -12.92 0.32
N ALA A 39 6.87 -12.20 -0.33
CA ALA A 39 6.64 -10.79 -0.11
C ALA A 39 5.19 -10.58 0.34
N VAL A 40 5.01 -9.83 1.43
CA VAL A 40 3.69 -9.50 1.99
C VAL A 40 3.65 -8.03 2.37
N THR A 41 2.45 -7.46 2.43
CA THR A 41 2.25 -6.16 3.06
C THR A 41 2.15 -6.34 4.58
N GLU A 42 2.65 -5.36 5.34
CA GLU A 42 2.52 -5.30 6.79
C GLU A 42 1.08 -5.61 7.24
N GLY A 43 0.94 -6.38 8.32
CA GLY A 43 -0.32 -6.97 8.78
C GLY A 43 -0.69 -8.30 8.11
N GLY A 44 -0.12 -8.61 6.93
CA GLY A 44 -0.31 -9.87 6.22
C GLY A 44 0.49 -11.03 6.82
N THR A 45 0.20 -12.27 6.38
CA THR A 45 0.93 -13.48 6.76
C THR A 45 1.63 -14.10 5.55
N ALA A 46 2.82 -14.66 5.75
CA ALA A 46 3.58 -15.38 4.74
C ALA A 46 3.61 -16.88 5.06
N THR A 47 3.57 -17.74 4.03
CA THR A 47 3.68 -19.19 4.20
C THR A 47 4.90 -19.74 3.48
N PHE A 48 5.75 -20.43 4.24
CA PHE A 48 6.91 -21.17 3.73
C PHE A 48 6.62 -22.67 3.79
N SER A 49 7.02 -23.40 2.76
CA SER A 49 6.78 -24.85 2.69
C SER A 49 7.99 -25.59 2.12
N VAL A 50 8.14 -26.84 2.54
CA VAL A 50 9.18 -27.77 2.09
C VAL A 50 8.51 -29.08 1.67
N THR A 51 9.11 -29.78 0.70
CA THR A 51 8.83 -31.20 0.46
C THR A 51 10.09 -31.99 0.76
N ALA A 52 9.95 -33.04 1.55
CA ALA A 52 11.05 -33.91 1.93
C ALA A 52 10.68 -35.39 1.80
N THR A 53 11.69 -36.22 1.55
CA THR A 53 11.61 -37.68 1.47
C THR A 53 12.58 -38.31 2.46
N GLY A 54 12.40 -39.60 2.75
CA GLY A 54 13.23 -40.36 3.69
C GLY A 54 12.40 -41.37 4.48
N THR A 55 13.05 -42.18 5.31
CA THR A 55 12.32 -43.09 6.21
C THR A 55 11.53 -42.30 7.25
N ALA A 56 10.25 -42.63 7.40
CA ALA A 56 9.35 -42.02 8.36
C ALA A 56 9.63 -42.48 9.81
N PRO A 57 9.24 -41.69 10.84
CA PRO A 57 8.66 -40.36 10.73
C PRO A 57 9.69 -39.28 10.37
N LEU A 58 9.30 -38.35 9.51
CA LEU A 58 10.05 -37.11 9.28
C LEU A 58 9.65 -36.10 10.35
N SER A 59 10.64 -35.47 10.97
CA SER A 59 10.46 -34.37 11.91
C SER A 59 10.92 -33.07 11.25
N TYR A 60 10.20 -31.98 11.53
CA TYR A 60 10.48 -30.65 11.00
C TYR A 60 10.70 -29.70 12.16
N GLN A 61 11.57 -28.72 11.99
CA GLN A 61 11.71 -27.60 12.89
C GLN A 61 12.11 -26.35 12.11
N TRP A 62 11.21 -25.36 12.06
CA TRP A 62 11.50 -24.08 11.44
C TRP A 62 12.33 -23.17 12.35
N ALA A 63 13.17 -22.36 11.72
CA ALA A 63 13.96 -21.32 12.35
C ALA A 63 13.80 -20.00 11.58
N LYS A 64 13.79 -18.89 12.32
CA LYS A 64 13.80 -17.51 11.82
C LYS A 64 15.12 -16.87 12.23
N ASN A 65 15.89 -16.38 11.26
CA ASN A 65 17.22 -15.79 11.50
C ASN A 65 18.14 -16.70 12.34
N GLY A 66 18.05 -18.01 12.12
CA GLY A 66 18.81 -19.03 12.85
C GLY A 66 18.25 -19.41 14.23
N ALA A 67 17.26 -18.69 14.75
CA ALA A 67 16.59 -19.02 16.01
C ALA A 67 15.37 -19.91 15.80
N THR A 68 15.23 -20.97 16.59
CA THR A 68 14.11 -21.91 16.53
C THR A 68 12.77 -21.21 16.75
N VAL A 69 11.81 -21.46 15.86
CA VAL A 69 10.42 -21.04 16.05
C VAL A 69 9.67 -22.11 16.83
N ALA A 70 9.30 -21.81 18.07
CA ALA A 70 8.62 -22.77 18.95
C ALA A 70 7.32 -23.29 18.32
N GLY A 71 7.13 -24.61 18.33
CA GLY A 71 5.93 -25.28 17.83
C GLY A 71 5.82 -25.39 16.30
N ALA A 72 6.75 -24.82 15.52
CA ALA A 72 6.74 -24.91 14.08
C ALA A 72 7.34 -26.25 13.59
N THR A 73 6.58 -27.33 13.75
CA THR A 73 7.02 -28.72 13.49
C THR A 73 6.36 -29.39 12.27
N SER A 74 5.75 -28.60 11.40
CA SER A 74 5.08 -29.06 10.18
C SER A 74 5.94 -28.79 8.93
N ALA A 75 5.63 -29.49 7.83
CA ALA A 75 6.26 -29.26 6.52
C ALA A 75 5.98 -27.85 5.95
N SER A 76 4.98 -27.16 6.48
CA SER A 76 4.72 -25.75 6.22
C SER A 76 4.76 -24.94 7.52
N TYR A 77 5.14 -23.67 7.39
CA TYR A 77 5.07 -22.67 8.45
C TYR A 77 4.45 -21.39 7.91
N THR A 78 3.41 -20.92 8.60
CA THR A 78 2.81 -19.62 8.33
C THR A 78 3.19 -18.66 9.45
N THR A 79 3.70 -17.49 9.09
CA THR A 79 4.05 -16.44 10.05
C THR A 79 2.80 -15.93 10.76
N PRO A 80 2.93 -15.37 11.99
CA PRO A 80 1.96 -14.40 12.49
C PRO A 80 1.81 -13.21 11.55
N ALA A 81 0.86 -12.31 11.85
CA ALA A 81 0.76 -11.03 11.16
C ALA A 81 2.12 -10.30 11.21
N THR A 82 2.66 -10.01 10.04
CA THR A 82 4.01 -9.48 9.88
C THR A 82 4.05 -7.98 10.16
N THR A 83 5.17 -7.52 10.68
CA THR A 83 5.49 -6.11 10.89
C THR A 83 6.69 -5.72 10.04
N THR A 84 6.91 -4.43 9.83
CA THR A 84 8.13 -3.95 9.15
C THR A 84 9.44 -4.39 9.82
N VAL A 85 9.42 -4.75 11.11
CA VAL A 85 10.57 -5.34 11.83
C VAL A 85 10.94 -6.74 11.31
N ASP A 86 9.97 -7.46 10.72
CA ASP A 86 10.19 -8.78 10.13
C ASP A 86 10.83 -8.72 8.73
N ASN A 87 10.95 -7.53 8.14
CA ASN A 87 11.51 -7.36 6.81
C ASN A 87 12.96 -7.86 6.74
N GLY A 88 13.26 -8.66 5.72
CA GLY A 88 14.57 -9.30 5.53
C GLY A 88 14.79 -10.54 6.41
N ALA A 89 13.81 -10.98 7.21
CA ALA A 89 13.94 -12.21 7.98
C ALA A 89 14.14 -13.43 7.07
N LEU A 90 15.04 -14.32 7.49
CA LEU A 90 15.37 -15.56 6.78
C LEU A 90 14.73 -16.76 7.49
N PHE A 91 13.97 -17.55 6.75
CA PHE A 91 13.33 -18.77 7.21
C PHE A 91 14.01 -19.99 6.62
N ALA A 92 14.38 -20.92 7.48
CA ALA A 92 14.93 -22.22 7.10
C ALA A 92 14.30 -23.32 7.96
N VAL A 93 14.24 -24.54 7.44
CA VAL A 93 13.70 -25.69 8.14
C VAL A 93 14.75 -26.79 8.21
N THR A 94 14.91 -27.34 9.40
CA THR A 94 15.66 -28.58 9.59
C THR A 94 14.70 -29.74 9.47
N VAL A 95 14.98 -30.68 8.57
CA VAL A 95 14.23 -31.93 8.40
C VAL A 95 15.10 -33.08 8.85
N SER A 96 14.59 -33.90 9.77
CA SER A 96 15.34 -35.02 10.33
C SER A 96 14.52 -36.30 10.38
N ASN A 97 15.23 -37.42 10.39
CA ASN A 97 14.70 -38.75 10.68
C ASN A 97 15.71 -39.56 11.49
N SER A 98 15.46 -40.87 11.67
CA SER A 98 16.34 -41.76 12.43
C SER A 98 17.75 -41.94 11.84
N VAL A 99 17.98 -41.51 10.60
CA VAL A 99 19.24 -41.72 9.87
C VAL A 99 20.06 -40.44 9.76
N SER A 100 19.40 -39.29 9.58
CA SER A 100 20.08 -38.06 9.18
C SER A 100 19.27 -36.81 9.51
N SER A 101 19.93 -35.65 9.42
CA SER A 101 19.32 -34.33 9.48
C SER A 101 19.85 -33.47 8.34
N VAL A 102 18.95 -32.75 7.66
CA VAL A 102 19.26 -31.85 6.54
C VAL A 102 18.58 -30.50 6.75
N ILE A 103 19.30 -29.42 6.48
CA ILE A 103 18.78 -28.05 6.58
C ILE A 103 18.43 -27.55 5.16
N SER A 104 17.29 -26.88 5.02
CA SER A 104 16.89 -26.25 3.77
C SER A 104 17.79 -25.06 3.40
N ARG A 105 17.65 -24.55 2.18
CA ARG A 105 18.07 -23.17 1.89
C ARG A 105 17.29 -22.20 2.78
N SER A 106 17.83 -21.00 2.97
CA SER A 106 17.08 -19.88 3.55
C SER A 106 16.15 -19.27 2.50
N ALA A 107 14.91 -19.03 2.89
CA ALA A 107 13.94 -18.22 2.16
C ALA A 107 13.76 -16.88 2.88
N SER A 108 13.81 -15.79 2.12
CA SER A 108 13.64 -14.43 2.63
C SER A 108 12.17 -14.04 2.72
N LEU A 109 11.86 -13.22 3.74
CA LEU A 109 10.60 -12.52 3.89
C LEU A 109 10.82 -11.04 3.58
N THR A 110 10.13 -10.53 2.57
CA THR A 110 10.00 -9.08 2.33
C THR A 110 8.68 -8.61 2.91
N VAL A 111 8.73 -7.61 3.80
CA VAL A 111 7.53 -6.98 4.35
C VAL A 111 7.47 -5.55 3.85
N ASN A 112 6.53 -5.28 2.95
CA ASN A 112 6.26 -3.95 2.43
C ASN A 112 5.43 -3.17 3.46
N PRO A 113 5.84 -1.96 3.86
CA PRO A 113 5.06 -1.14 4.77
C PRO A 113 3.64 -0.90 4.26
N LEU A 114 2.69 -0.85 5.17
CA LEU A 114 1.30 -0.56 4.83
C LEU A 114 1.10 0.96 4.77
N ILE A 115 0.94 1.50 3.57
CA ILE A 115 0.56 2.90 3.38
C ILE A 115 -0.96 2.99 3.33
N GLN A 116 -1.54 3.78 4.23
CA GLN A 116 -2.97 4.04 4.29
C GLN A 116 -3.24 5.54 4.27
N GLY A 117 -4.33 5.91 3.61
CA GLY A 117 -4.82 7.28 3.62
C GLY A 117 -5.46 7.62 4.96
N THR A 118 -5.06 8.76 5.53
CA THR A 118 -5.71 9.37 6.69
C THR A 118 -6.49 10.59 6.25
N LEU A 119 -7.80 10.61 6.51
CA LEU A 119 -8.61 11.80 6.26
C LEU A 119 -8.28 12.89 7.27
N GLU A 120 -7.86 14.04 6.78
CA GLU A 120 -7.43 15.18 7.59
C GLU A 120 -8.04 16.47 7.05
N GLN A 121 -8.19 17.47 7.91
CA GLN A 121 -8.67 18.79 7.52
C GLN A 121 -7.45 19.70 7.28
N TYR A 122 -7.37 20.29 6.09
CA TYR A 122 -6.31 21.24 5.75
C TYR A 122 -6.72 22.69 5.97
N GLY A 123 -8.03 22.97 5.97
CA GLY A 123 -8.54 24.32 6.04
C GLY A 123 -10.02 24.40 6.35
N THR A 124 -10.50 25.63 6.38
CA THR A 124 -11.92 25.95 6.55
C THR A 124 -12.28 26.99 5.51
N SER A 125 -13.36 26.77 4.79
CA SER A 125 -13.87 27.69 3.77
C SER A 125 -14.35 29.00 4.38
N SER A 126 -14.62 29.99 3.52
CA SER A 126 -15.18 31.30 3.93
C SER A 126 -16.52 31.20 4.65
N THR A 127 -17.27 30.11 4.48
CA THR A 127 -18.57 29.88 5.13
C THR A 127 -18.47 28.98 6.37
N GLY A 128 -17.28 28.51 6.73
CA GLY A 128 -17.04 27.70 7.92
C GLY A 128 -17.05 26.18 7.68
N VAL A 129 -17.12 25.72 6.42
CA VAL A 129 -17.08 24.29 6.07
C VAL A 129 -15.64 23.79 6.08
N ALA A 130 -15.42 22.60 6.62
CA ALA A 130 -14.10 21.97 6.64
C ALA A 130 -13.68 21.50 5.24
N LEU A 131 -12.45 21.83 4.85
CA LEU A 131 -11.83 21.38 3.61
C LEU A 131 -10.77 20.32 3.94
N ARG A 132 -10.79 19.19 3.24
CA ARG A 132 -10.06 17.99 3.66
C ARG A 132 -9.09 17.45 2.60
N TRP A 133 -8.22 16.55 3.03
CA TRP A 133 -7.47 15.71 2.11
C TRP A 133 -7.38 14.30 2.69
N ASN A 134 -7.07 13.34 1.84
CA ASN A 134 -6.58 12.05 2.28
C ASN A 134 -5.05 12.08 2.22
N ALA A 135 -4.39 12.00 3.37
CA ALA A 135 -2.95 12.08 3.49
C ALA A 135 -2.30 10.70 3.49
N PHE A 136 -1.31 10.52 2.62
CA PHE A 136 -0.52 9.30 2.47
C PHE A 136 0.94 9.62 2.77
N ALA A 137 1.38 9.28 3.97
CA ALA A 137 2.74 9.51 4.40
C ALA A 137 3.65 8.34 4.00
N PRO A 138 4.89 8.60 3.52
CA PRO A 138 5.87 7.55 3.33
C PRO A 138 6.18 6.81 4.64
N PRO A 139 6.46 5.50 4.57
CA PRO A 139 6.83 4.73 5.74
C PRO A 139 8.19 5.17 6.31
N GLY A 140 8.40 4.98 7.61
CA GLY A 140 9.66 5.31 8.29
C GLY A 140 9.73 6.71 8.92
N GLY A 141 8.70 7.54 8.75
CA GLY A 141 8.60 8.87 9.36
C GLY A 141 9.52 9.91 8.71
N GLY A 142 9.77 11.02 9.42
CA GLY A 142 10.56 12.14 8.90
C GLY A 142 9.78 13.13 8.03
N GLN A 143 10.49 14.12 7.50
CA GLN A 143 9.95 15.12 6.59
C GLN A 143 10.21 14.73 5.13
N HIS A 144 9.21 14.96 4.27
CA HIS A 144 9.21 14.59 2.87
C HIS A 144 8.76 15.77 2.01
N PRO A 145 9.15 15.85 0.73
CA PRO A 145 8.48 16.76 -0.20
C PRO A 145 7.00 16.36 -0.32
N ALA A 146 6.09 17.33 -0.23
CA ALA A 146 4.67 17.09 -0.35
C ALA A 146 4.19 17.20 -1.81
N VAL A 147 3.19 16.42 -2.18
CA VAL A 147 2.51 16.50 -3.48
C VAL A 147 1.02 16.59 -3.26
N LEU A 148 0.41 17.70 -3.68
CA LEU A 148 -1.04 17.80 -3.75
C LEU A 148 -1.53 17.13 -5.04
N VAL A 149 -2.41 16.15 -4.90
CA VAL A 149 -3.10 15.48 -6.01
C VAL A 149 -4.48 16.11 -6.15
N LEU A 150 -4.65 16.91 -7.19
CA LEU A 150 -5.86 17.66 -7.48
C LEU A 150 -6.74 16.90 -8.48
N HIS A 151 -7.99 16.65 -8.08
CA HIS A 151 -8.92 15.86 -8.87
C HIS A 151 -9.39 16.58 -10.16
N PRO A 152 -9.79 15.83 -11.20
CA PRO A 152 -10.43 16.39 -12.39
C PRO A 152 -11.91 16.69 -12.11
N GLY A 153 -12.72 16.89 -13.15
CA GLY A 153 -14.19 16.98 -13.02
C GLY A 153 -14.79 18.33 -13.43
N GLY A 154 -14.09 19.09 -14.28
CA GLY A 154 -14.63 20.32 -14.86
C GLY A 154 -15.12 21.33 -13.83
N TYR A 155 -14.48 21.35 -12.65
CA TYR A 155 -14.80 22.19 -11.49
C TYR A 155 -16.12 21.85 -10.78
N ARG A 156 -16.93 20.93 -11.31
CA ARG A 156 -18.31 20.67 -10.87
C ARG A 156 -18.52 19.26 -10.33
N THR A 157 -17.51 18.41 -10.44
CA THR A 157 -17.50 17.04 -9.93
C THR A 157 -16.09 16.69 -9.48
N GLY A 158 -15.96 15.55 -8.82
CA GLY A 158 -14.68 15.02 -8.32
C GLY A 158 -14.67 14.97 -6.80
N ASN A 159 -13.75 14.18 -6.25
CA ASN A 159 -13.52 13.99 -4.83
C ASN A 159 -11.99 13.99 -4.61
N ALA A 160 -11.53 14.13 -3.36
CA ALA A 160 -10.12 13.91 -3.01
C ALA A 160 -9.55 12.63 -3.65
N GLY A 161 -8.55 12.77 -4.53
CA GLY A 161 -7.91 11.63 -5.21
C GLY A 161 -7.51 11.91 -6.67
N PRO A 162 -7.14 10.86 -7.45
CA PRO A 162 -7.28 9.44 -7.11
C PRO A 162 -6.22 8.93 -6.13
N ASP A 163 -6.67 8.21 -5.10
CA ASP A 163 -5.81 7.68 -4.03
C ASP A 163 -4.73 6.70 -4.52
N SER A 164 -4.96 6.01 -5.65
CA SER A 164 -3.93 5.15 -6.25
C SER A 164 -2.66 5.92 -6.63
N VAL A 165 -2.82 7.15 -7.14
CA VAL A 165 -1.69 8.02 -7.47
C VAL A 165 -0.98 8.46 -6.20
N SER A 166 -1.73 8.79 -5.16
CA SER A 166 -1.18 9.18 -3.86
C SER A 166 -0.42 8.04 -3.17
N LEU A 167 -0.90 6.80 -3.32
CA LEU A 167 -0.20 5.60 -2.84
C LEU A 167 1.13 5.39 -3.56
N ASP A 168 1.16 5.52 -4.89
CA ASP A 168 2.40 5.39 -5.68
C ASP A 168 3.41 6.49 -5.31
N LEU A 169 2.94 7.73 -5.12
CA LEU A 169 3.77 8.85 -4.68
C LEU A 169 4.32 8.63 -3.26
N ALA A 170 3.50 8.14 -2.33
CA ALA A 170 3.94 7.82 -0.97
C ALA A 170 4.96 6.68 -0.94
N ALA A 171 4.76 5.65 -1.76
CA ALA A 171 5.74 4.57 -1.95
C ALA A 171 7.07 5.09 -2.55
N ALA A 172 7.00 6.16 -3.35
CA ALA A 172 8.18 6.84 -3.91
C ALA A 172 8.82 7.87 -2.97
N GLY A 173 8.31 8.06 -1.74
CA GLY A 173 8.91 8.95 -0.74
C GLY A 173 8.35 10.39 -0.71
N TYR A 174 7.14 10.61 -1.23
CA TYR A 174 6.45 11.90 -1.15
C TYR A 174 5.31 11.87 -0.13
N LEU A 175 5.13 12.95 0.64
CA LEU A 175 3.87 13.14 1.38
C LEU A 175 2.77 13.46 0.37
N ALA A 176 1.98 12.47 -0.02
CA ALA A 176 0.94 12.66 -1.02
C ALA A 176 -0.40 13.03 -0.38
N LEU A 177 -1.02 14.09 -0.88
CA LEU A 177 -2.24 14.68 -0.32
C LEU A 177 -3.31 14.68 -1.41
N SER A 178 -4.17 13.66 -1.41
CA SER A 178 -5.38 13.62 -2.24
C SER A 178 -6.31 14.75 -1.79
N THR A 179 -6.40 15.82 -2.56
CA THR A 179 -6.97 17.09 -2.07
C THR A 179 -8.32 17.37 -2.74
N GLU A 180 -9.34 17.66 -1.93
CA GLU A 180 -10.61 18.23 -2.40
C GLU A 180 -10.56 19.76 -2.37
N TYR A 181 -11.40 20.38 -3.19
CA TYR A 181 -11.70 21.81 -3.18
C TYR A 181 -13.20 21.99 -3.47
N ARG A 182 -13.81 23.11 -3.08
CA ARG A 182 -15.24 23.33 -3.32
C ARG A 182 -15.59 23.22 -4.81
N LEU A 183 -16.74 22.65 -5.13
CA LEU A 183 -17.22 22.48 -6.51
C LEU A 183 -18.12 23.65 -6.94
N ALA A 184 -18.13 23.98 -8.23
CA ALA A 184 -18.93 25.06 -8.80
C ALA A 184 -20.37 24.65 -9.10
N PRO A 185 -21.38 25.51 -8.89
CA PRO A 185 -22.77 25.16 -9.13
C PRO A 185 -23.17 25.20 -10.63
N PRO A 186 -24.17 24.40 -11.04
CA PRO A 186 -24.56 23.15 -10.39
C PRO A 186 -23.39 22.16 -10.38
N HIS A 187 -23.19 21.50 -9.23
CA HIS A 187 -22.26 20.39 -9.07
C HIS A 187 -23.00 19.10 -8.76
N THR A 188 -22.28 17.99 -8.88
CA THR A 188 -22.70 16.73 -8.26
C THR A 188 -22.18 16.74 -6.83
N PRO A 189 -23.00 16.39 -5.83
CA PRO A 189 -22.55 16.29 -4.45
C PRO A 189 -21.29 15.45 -4.37
N MET A 190 -20.34 15.90 -3.55
CA MET A 190 -19.09 15.21 -3.33
C MET A 190 -19.39 13.91 -2.53
N ASN A 191 -19.63 12.82 -3.25
CA ASN A 191 -20.35 11.63 -2.74
C ASN A 191 -19.42 10.48 -2.30
N ALA A 192 -18.20 10.80 -1.85
CA ALA A 192 -17.29 9.80 -1.32
C ALA A 192 -17.51 9.54 0.19
N PRO A 193 -17.09 8.37 0.72
CA PRO A 193 -17.24 8.01 2.15
C PRO A 193 -16.53 8.97 3.14
N ASN A 194 -15.73 9.89 2.63
CA ASN A 194 -14.91 10.86 3.36
C ASN A 194 -15.52 12.27 3.44
N HIS A 195 -16.73 12.49 2.91
CA HIS A 195 -17.46 13.75 3.02
C HIS A 195 -18.22 13.86 4.33
N LEU A 196 -17.51 14.21 5.39
CA LEU A 196 -18.09 14.38 6.72
C LEU A 196 -18.83 15.70 6.85
N ALA A 197 -20.03 15.66 7.43
CA ALA A 197 -20.81 16.85 7.75
C ALA A 197 -20.14 17.70 8.86
N PRO A 198 -20.19 19.05 8.79
CA PRO A 198 -20.71 19.82 7.66
C PRO A 198 -19.76 19.74 6.45
N SER A 199 -20.34 19.49 5.28
CA SER A 199 -19.76 19.57 3.94
C SER A 199 -20.50 20.64 3.10
N GLN A 200 -19.99 20.88 1.89
CA GLN A 200 -20.49 21.91 0.97
C GLN A 200 -22.02 21.87 0.78
N ASP A 201 -22.59 20.68 0.64
CA ASP A 201 -24.02 20.45 0.40
C ASP A 201 -24.90 20.51 1.66
N THR A 202 -24.30 20.48 2.85
CA THR A 202 -25.04 20.31 4.12
C THR A 202 -25.30 21.62 4.87
N VAL A 203 -24.68 22.72 4.43
CA VAL A 203 -24.88 24.06 5.00
C VAL A 203 -25.89 24.86 4.19
N VAL A 204 -26.54 25.84 4.81
CA VAL A 204 -27.57 26.69 4.15
C VAL A 204 -27.21 28.18 4.35
N PRO A 205 -27.00 28.95 3.25
CA PRO A 205 -26.95 28.50 1.85
C PRO A 205 -25.76 27.54 1.61
N ALA A 206 -25.83 26.74 0.54
CA ALA A 206 -24.76 25.82 0.18
C ALA A 206 -23.43 26.55 -0.03
N ASP A 207 -22.32 25.90 0.34
CA ASP A 207 -20.97 26.48 0.26
C ASP A 207 -20.38 26.34 -1.15
N GLU A 208 -21.01 27.04 -2.09
CA GLU A 208 -20.70 26.94 -3.50
C GLU A 208 -19.31 27.48 -3.87
N GLY A 209 -18.54 26.67 -4.60
CA GLY A 209 -17.24 27.06 -5.12
C GLY A 209 -17.38 27.92 -6.37
N HIS A 210 -17.42 29.23 -6.21
CA HIS A 210 -17.25 30.15 -7.34
C HIS A 210 -15.77 30.50 -7.53
N TYR A 211 -15.47 31.25 -8.57
CA TYR A 211 -14.21 31.98 -8.57
C TYR A 211 -14.37 33.20 -7.64
N PRO A 212 -13.40 33.49 -6.74
CA PRO A 212 -12.10 32.83 -6.56
C PRO A 212 -12.07 31.72 -5.49
N GLU A 213 -13.20 31.32 -4.92
CA GLU A 213 -13.31 30.36 -3.82
C GLU A 213 -12.59 29.05 -4.08
N GLN A 214 -12.81 28.41 -5.24
CA GLN A 214 -12.19 27.10 -5.55
C GLN A 214 -10.66 27.20 -5.58
N THR A 215 -10.15 28.28 -6.17
CA THR A 215 -8.71 28.55 -6.23
C THR A 215 -8.15 28.86 -4.85
N THR A 216 -8.89 29.61 -4.03
CA THR A 216 -8.49 29.94 -2.66
C THR A 216 -8.36 28.68 -1.81
N ASP A 217 -9.24 27.69 -2.02
CA ASP A 217 -9.17 26.40 -1.34
C ASP A 217 -7.87 25.65 -1.68
N VAL A 218 -7.49 25.61 -2.96
CA VAL A 218 -6.23 25.01 -3.40
C VAL A 218 -5.02 25.76 -2.82
N GLN A 219 -5.06 27.09 -2.79
CA GLN A 219 -4.02 27.90 -2.14
C GLN A 219 -3.91 27.58 -0.63
N MET A 220 -5.04 27.46 0.07
CA MET A 220 -5.07 27.03 1.47
C MET A 220 -4.45 25.65 1.66
N ALA A 221 -4.73 24.70 0.77
CA ALA A 221 -4.13 23.37 0.81
C ALA A 221 -2.61 23.44 0.61
N ILE A 222 -2.10 24.25 -0.32
CA ILE A 222 -0.64 24.43 -0.51
C ILE A 222 0.02 24.92 0.77
N ARG A 223 -0.56 25.95 1.40
CA ARG A 223 -0.01 26.53 2.63
C ARG A 223 -0.08 25.56 3.80
N ALA A 224 -1.18 24.82 3.92
CA ALA A 224 -1.34 23.80 4.94
C ALA A 224 -0.28 22.69 4.76
N ALA A 225 -0.08 22.21 3.53
CA ALA A 225 0.93 21.20 3.21
C ALA A 225 2.34 21.70 3.52
N ARG A 226 2.65 22.95 3.20
CA ARG A 226 3.97 23.56 3.48
C ARG A 226 4.27 23.67 4.98
N ARG A 227 3.22 23.77 5.80
CA ARG A 227 3.29 23.86 7.28
C ARG A 227 3.13 22.51 7.97
N ASP A 228 2.83 21.46 7.21
CA ASP A 228 2.65 20.13 7.76
C ASP A 228 3.98 19.66 8.38
N PRO A 229 4.00 19.13 9.61
CA PRO A 229 5.23 18.67 10.25
C PRO A 229 5.90 17.51 9.51
N ARG A 230 5.17 16.79 8.64
CA ARG A 230 5.68 15.72 7.76
C ARG A 230 6.22 16.27 6.43
N CYS A 231 6.06 17.55 6.14
CA CYS A 231 6.56 18.21 4.95
C CYS A 231 7.92 18.87 5.22
N ASP A 232 8.85 18.79 4.27
CA ASP A 232 10.16 19.48 4.36
C ASP A 232 10.13 20.92 3.85
N GLY A 233 8.92 21.45 3.59
CA GLY A 233 8.68 22.79 3.07
C GLY A 233 8.59 22.85 1.54
N ARG A 234 8.91 21.77 0.81
CA ARG A 234 8.69 21.68 -0.64
C ARG A 234 7.31 21.12 -0.94
N VAL A 235 6.56 21.82 -1.78
CA VAL A 235 5.18 21.47 -2.14
C VAL A 235 5.03 21.47 -3.65
N TYR A 236 4.69 20.31 -4.20
CA TYR A 236 4.45 20.11 -5.63
C TYR A 236 2.97 19.87 -5.91
N GLY A 237 2.55 20.10 -7.15
CA GLY A 237 1.20 19.86 -7.61
C GLY A 237 1.16 18.80 -8.71
N VAL A 238 0.13 17.95 -8.69
CA VAL A 238 -0.25 17.09 -9.81
C VAL A 238 -1.76 17.25 -10.00
N GLY A 239 -2.19 17.54 -11.22
CA GLY A 239 -3.62 17.70 -11.52
C GLY A 239 -3.97 17.26 -12.93
N GLY A 240 -5.20 16.74 -13.08
CA GLY A 240 -5.80 16.40 -14.37
C GLY A 240 -7.00 17.29 -14.70
N SER A 241 -7.21 17.66 -15.96
CA SER A 241 -8.37 18.46 -16.39
C SER A 241 -8.51 19.75 -15.55
N ALA A 242 -9.64 19.96 -14.86
CA ALA A 242 -9.86 21.09 -13.95
C ALA A 242 -8.80 21.20 -12.84
N GLY A 243 -8.35 20.09 -12.26
CA GLY A 243 -7.27 20.08 -11.27
C GLY A 243 -5.95 20.57 -11.87
N ALA A 244 -5.68 20.24 -13.13
CA ALA A 244 -4.51 20.74 -13.85
C ALA A 244 -4.62 22.26 -14.09
N SER A 245 -5.82 22.76 -14.39
CA SER A 245 -6.10 24.18 -14.53
C SER A 245 -5.93 24.95 -13.22
N HIS A 246 -6.44 24.43 -12.09
CA HIS A 246 -6.15 24.98 -10.77
C HIS A 246 -4.66 25.03 -10.48
N ALA A 247 -3.95 23.92 -10.75
CA ALA A 247 -2.52 23.84 -10.48
C ALA A 247 -1.74 24.90 -11.26
N LEU A 248 -2.11 25.18 -12.52
CA LEU A 248 -1.44 26.22 -13.31
C LEU A 248 -1.79 27.59 -12.73
N TYR A 249 -3.07 27.84 -12.48
CA TYR A 249 -3.55 29.12 -12.00
C TYR A 249 -2.83 29.54 -10.71
N VAL A 250 -2.78 28.67 -9.70
CA VAL A 250 -2.10 28.97 -8.43
C VAL A 250 -0.59 29.09 -8.59
N THR A 251 0.00 28.39 -9.56
CA THR A 251 1.43 28.54 -9.88
C THR A 251 1.71 29.88 -10.56
N ALA A 252 0.81 30.37 -11.41
CA ALA A 252 0.99 31.64 -12.11
C ALA A 252 0.67 32.86 -11.23
N THR A 253 -0.26 32.73 -10.29
CA THR A 253 -0.81 33.87 -9.52
C THR A 253 -0.43 33.85 -8.04
N GLY A 254 0.05 32.72 -7.52
CA GLY A 254 0.42 32.56 -6.11
C GLY A 254 1.76 33.20 -5.77
N THR A 255 1.94 33.52 -4.48
CA THR A 255 3.22 34.04 -3.96
C THR A 255 4.23 32.90 -3.77
N PRO A 256 5.43 32.96 -4.38
CA PRO A 256 6.49 31.98 -4.18
C PRO A 256 6.79 31.76 -2.69
N GLY A 257 6.87 30.49 -2.27
CA GLY A 257 7.13 30.11 -0.88
C GLY A 257 5.92 30.22 0.08
N ASP A 258 4.76 30.69 -0.38
CA ASP A 258 3.50 30.67 0.40
C ASP A 258 2.46 29.82 -0.34
N TYR A 259 1.66 30.42 -1.24
CA TYR A 259 0.54 29.78 -1.94
C TYR A 259 0.84 29.32 -3.37
N GLN A 260 2.12 29.30 -3.76
CA GLN A 260 2.58 28.79 -5.05
C GLN A 260 3.16 27.37 -4.89
N PHE A 261 3.00 26.52 -5.89
CA PHE A 261 3.74 25.26 -5.98
C PHE A 261 5.19 25.50 -6.39
N ASP A 262 6.10 24.67 -5.89
CA ASP A 262 7.52 24.71 -6.27
C ASP A 262 7.78 23.97 -7.61
N LEU A 263 6.92 23.01 -7.96
CA LEU A 263 6.89 22.27 -9.23
C LEU A 263 5.49 21.72 -9.47
N VAL A 264 5.05 21.66 -10.73
CA VAL A 264 3.75 21.09 -11.07
C VAL A 264 3.79 20.20 -12.30
N VAL A 265 3.01 19.13 -12.27
CA VAL A 265 2.67 18.29 -13.42
C VAL A 265 1.22 18.55 -13.84
N PHE A 266 1.05 19.02 -15.07
CA PHE A 266 -0.25 19.37 -15.65
C PHE A 266 -0.70 18.29 -16.64
N LEU A 267 -1.84 17.64 -16.40
CA LEU A 267 -2.36 16.57 -17.26
C LEU A 267 -3.66 17.03 -17.94
N SER A 268 -3.58 17.40 -19.22
CA SER A 268 -4.76 17.71 -20.05
C SER A 268 -5.67 18.82 -19.48
N GLY A 269 -5.09 19.86 -18.89
CA GLY A 269 -5.83 21.07 -18.50
C GLY A 269 -6.06 22.01 -19.69
N VAL A 270 -6.88 23.04 -19.46
CA VAL A 270 -7.15 24.10 -20.45
C VAL A 270 -6.34 25.34 -20.09
N TYR A 271 -5.53 25.80 -21.05
CA TYR A 271 -4.60 26.91 -20.86
C TYR A 271 -4.43 27.70 -22.15
N ASP A 272 -4.33 29.03 -22.06
CA ASP A 272 -3.84 29.86 -23.16
C ASP A 272 -2.46 30.44 -22.82
N LEU A 273 -1.40 29.66 -23.04
CA LEU A 273 -0.04 30.10 -22.71
C LEU A 273 0.47 31.22 -23.64
N ALA A 274 -0.26 31.57 -24.70
CA ALA A 274 0.10 32.67 -25.58
C ALA A 274 -0.29 34.03 -25.00
N ASP A 275 -1.28 34.08 -24.11
CA ASP A 275 -1.74 35.29 -23.44
C ASP A 275 -1.72 35.13 -21.91
N VAL A 276 -0.55 34.94 -21.30
CA VAL A 276 -0.46 34.71 -19.84
C VAL A 276 -1.14 35.77 -18.96
N ALA A 277 -1.52 36.94 -19.51
CA ALA A 277 -2.36 37.91 -18.81
C ALA A 277 -3.81 37.43 -18.55
N TRP A 278 -4.34 36.45 -19.29
CA TRP A 278 -5.64 35.83 -18.95
C TRP A 278 -5.58 35.05 -17.63
N LEU A 279 -4.40 34.55 -17.22
CA LEU A 279 -4.21 33.93 -15.91
C LEU A 279 -4.30 34.96 -14.78
N THR A 280 -4.01 36.23 -15.09
CA THR A 280 -4.23 37.36 -14.19
C THR A 280 -5.57 37.98 -14.50
N ASP A 281 -6.66 37.26 -14.23
CA ASP A 281 -8.00 37.73 -14.60
C ASP A 281 -8.30 39.09 -13.93
N PRO A 282 -8.70 40.12 -14.69
CA PRO A 282 -9.02 41.42 -14.14
C PRO A 282 -10.26 41.29 -13.27
N CYS A 283 -10.10 41.60 -11.98
CA CYS A 283 -11.18 41.75 -11.01
C CYS A 283 -12.46 42.32 -11.64
N VAL A 284 -13.50 41.49 -11.75
CA VAL A 284 -14.78 41.87 -12.33
C VAL A 284 -15.58 42.67 -11.30
N PRO A 285 -16.12 43.85 -11.64
CA PRO A 285 -16.92 44.63 -10.70
C PRO A 285 -18.13 43.84 -10.18
N GLY A 286 -18.17 43.62 -8.87
CA GLY A 286 -19.23 42.86 -8.20
C GLY A 286 -18.77 41.55 -7.55
N GLU A 287 -17.55 41.10 -7.84
CA GLU A 287 -16.95 39.91 -7.21
C GLU A 287 -15.96 40.27 -6.09
N GLY A 288 -15.83 39.40 -5.10
CA GLY A 288 -14.86 39.53 -4.01
C GLY A 288 -13.45 39.25 -4.51
N CYS A 289 -12.74 40.27 -4.98
CA CYS A 289 -11.42 40.08 -5.57
C CYS A 289 -10.32 39.91 -4.51
N PRO A 290 -9.34 39.01 -4.74
CA PRO A 290 -8.13 38.98 -3.91
C PRO A 290 -7.38 40.32 -4.01
N PRO A 291 -6.70 40.76 -2.93
CA PRO A 291 -5.96 42.00 -2.95
C PRO A 291 -4.92 41.96 -4.07
N LYS A 292 -4.94 42.96 -4.97
CA LYS A 292 -3.95 43.08 -6.05
C LYS A 292 -2.55 42.98 -5.43
N SER A 293 -1.80 41.96 -5.82
CA SER A 293 -0.36 41.94 -5.56
C SER A 293 0.25 43.16 -6.23
N SER A 294 1.04 43.91 -5.49
CA SER A 294 1.77 45.04 -6.03
C SER A 294 2.74 44.50 -7.08
N GLN A 295 2.55 44.95 -8.32
CA GLN A 295 3.41 44.87 -9.50
C GLN A 295 4.73 44.09 -9.35
N ILE A 296 4.88 43.03 -10.15
CA ILE A 296 6.19 42.50 -10.54
C ILE A 296 6.25 42.59 -12.06
N ILE A 297 7.08 43.53 -12.53
CA ILE A 297 7.77 43.46 -13.83
C ILE A 297 9.02 42.60 -13.60
#